data_AF-A0A0N5C0Y8-F1
#
_entry.id   AF-A0A0N5C0Y8-F1
#
_cell.length_a   1.000
_cell.length_b   1.000
_cell.length_c   1.000
_cell.angle_alpha   90.00
_cell.angle_beta   90.00
_cell.angle_gamma   90.00
#
_symmetry.space_group_name_H-M   'P 1'
#
loop_
_entity.id
_entity.type
_entity.pdbx_description
1 polymer ?
#
loop_
_entity_poly.entity_id
_entity_poly.type
_entity_poly.pdbx_seq_one_letter_code
_entity_poly.pdbx_strand_id
1 'polypeptide(L)'
;MDDIYYENFEFDFYDLAKILTNASFFLIKLNPFLDIITPKNRKMVEIVGVGVPKPKPVSDEFGELLSSRKKTIMIFLVSVSKITYMEQEMKGEILKTVQNFFDVKFI
;
A
#
# COMPACT_ATOMS: atom_id res chain seq x y z
N MET A 1 1.94 12.20 -14.25
CA MET A 1 1.89 10.75 -13.98
C MET A 1 1.76 9.99 -15.29
N ASP A 2 1.10 10.58 -16.28
CA ASP A 2 0.99 10.05 -17.65
C ASP A 2 2.36 9.98 -18.36
N ASP A 3 3.26 10.95 -18.12
CA ASP A 3 4.54 11.10 -18.85
C ASP A 3 5.50 9.90 -18.73
N ILE A 4 5.48 9.18 -17.59
CA ILE A 4 6.37 8.02 -17.34
C ILE A 4 5.90 6.77 -18.09
N TYR A 5 4.62 6.70 -18.46
CA TYR A 5 4.06 5.54 -19.15
C TYR A 5 4.27 5.58 -20.67
N TYR A 6 4.50 6.76 -21.26
CA TYR A 6 4.66 6.92 -22.71
C TYR A 6 6.03 6.48 -23.25
N GLU A 7 7.05 6.36 -22.40
CA GLU A 7 8.43 6.17 -22.87
C GLU A 7 8.79 4.72 -23.22
N ASN A 8 8.01 3.73 -22.75
CA ASN A 8 8.38 2.30 -22.81
C ASN A 8 7.38 1.36 -23.50
N PHE A 9 6.24 1.86 -24.00
CA PHE A 9 5.21 1.00 -24.60
C PHE A 9 4.73 1.53 -25.96
N GLU A 10 5.12 0.85 -27.04
CA GLU A 10 4.48 0.96 -28.37
C GLU A 10 3.11 0.25 -28.35
N PHE A 11 2.15 0.81 -27.62
CA PHE A 11 0.77 0.32 -27.64
C PHE A 11 -0.15 1.42 -28.15
N ASP A 12 -0.96 1.11 -29.15
CA ASP A 12 -2.17 1.88 -29.48
C ASP A 12 -2.93 2.07 -28.17
N PHE A 13 -2.98 3.32 -27.69
CA PHE A 13 -3.49 3.62 -26.36
C PHE A 13 -4.97 3.24 -26.32
N TYR A 14 -5.28 2.20 -25.56
CA TYR A 14 -6.66 1.75 -25.41
C TYR A 14 -7.50 2.84 -24.74
N ASP A 15 -8.61 3.22 -25.38
CA ASP A 15 -9.63 4.07 -24.75
C ASP A 15 -10.29 3.29 -23.60
N LEU A 16 -9.82 3.57 -22.39
CA LEU A 16 -10.28 2.94 -21.15
C LEU A 16 -11.79 3.15 -20.96
N ALA A 17 -12.33 4.33 -21.32
CA ALA A 17 -13.74 4.61 -21.18
C ALA A 17 -14.57 3.73 -22.13
N LYS A 18 -14.10 3.54 -23.37
CA LYS A 18 -14.72 2.65 -24.36
C LYS A 18 -14.68 1.19 -23.90
N ILE A 19 -13.56 0.73 -23.35
CA ILE A 19 -13.42 -0.64 -22.83
C ILE A 19 -14.37 -0.86 -21.65
N LEU A 20 -14.37 0.05 -20.67
CA LEU A 20 -15.23 -0.07 -19.48
C LEU A 20 -16.72 0.00 -19.84
N THR A 21 -17.10 0.79 -20.84
CA THR A 21 -18.49 0.86 -21.33
C THR A 21 -18.95 -0.47 -21.95
N ASN A 22 -18.07 -1.09 -22.75
CA ASN A 22 -18.35 -2.33 -23.46
C ASN A 22 -18.17 -3.59 -22.59
N ALA A 23 -17.48 -3.49 -21.45
CA ALA A 23 -17.35 -4.58 -20.52
C ALA A 23 -18.72 -5.02 -19.96
N SER A 24 -18.87 -6.33 -19.72
CA SER A 24 -20.05 -6.89 -19.06
C SER A 24 -20.01 -6.60 -17.55
N PHE A 25 -18.86 -6.78 -16.93
CA PHE A 25 -18.57 -6.44 -15.54
C PHE A 25 -17.15 -5.91 -15.44
N PHE A 26 -16.90 -5.09 -14.42
CA PHE A 26 -15.56 -4.70 -14.04
C PHE A 26 -15.38 -4.86 -12.53
N LEU A 27 -14.28 -5.53 -12.19
CA LEU A 27 -13.94 -5.90 -10.84
C LEU A 27 -13.07 -4.80 -10.23
N ILE A 28 -13.52 -4.22 -9.13
CA ILE A 28 -12.82 -3.13 -8.46
C ILE A 28 -12.25 -3.68 -7.16
N LYS A 29 -10.93 -3.62 -7.01
CA LYS A 29 -10.26 -3.98 -5.76
C LYS A 29 -10.43 -2.83 -4.75
N LEU A 30 -11.56 -2.83 -4.06
CA LEU A 30 -11.94 -1.78 -3.11
C LEU A 30 -12.69 -2.40 -1.94
N ASN A 31 -12.42 -1.90 -0.73
CA ASN A 31 -13.13 -2.29 0.47
C ASN A 31 -14.24 -1.28 0.79
N PRO A 32 -15.53 -1.65 0.62
CA PRO A 32 -16.64 -0.72 0.77
C PRO A 32 -16.79 -0.13 2.19
N PHE A 33 -16.12 -0.72 3.20
CA PHE A 33 -16.13 -0.22 4.58
C PHE A 33 -14.98 0.73 4.91
N LEU A 34 -13.88 0.68 4.15
CA LEU A 34 -12.67 1.47 4.43
C LEU A 34 -12.45 2.57 3.39
N ASP A 35 -12.96 2.39 2.18
CA ASP A 35 -12.75 3.28 1.06
C ASP A 35 -13.93 4.24 0.86
N ILE A 36 -13.66 5.33 0.15
CA ILE A 36 -14.65 6.37 -0.17
C ILE A 36 -15.71 5.78 -1.10
N ILE A 37 -16.98 5.94 -0.73
CA ILE A 37 -18.11 5.48 -1.54
C ILE A 37 -18.30 6.44 -2.72
N THR A 38 -18.11 5.93 -3.93
CA THR A 38 -18.40 6.64 -5.18
C THR A 38 -19.71 6.16 -5.81
N PRO A 39 -20.33 6.93 -6.73
CA PRO A 39 -21.48 6.45 -7.50
C PRO A 39 -21.11 5.21 -8.33
N LYS A 40 -21.95 4.16 -8.25
CA LYS A 40 -21.69 2.87 -8.89
C LYS A 40 -22.81 2.50 -9.85
N ASN A 41 -22.45 1.89 -10.98
CA ASN A 41 -23.40 1.21 -11.85
C ASN A 41 -23.48 -0.29 -11.49
N ARG A 42 -24.48 -1.02 -12.00
CA ARG A 42 -24.66 -2.45 -11.68
C ARG A 42 -23.56 -3.38 -12.24
N LYS A 43 -22.73 -2.89 -13.18
CA LYS A 43 -21.61 -3.63 -13.76
C LYS A 43 -20.34 -3.54 -12.89
N MET A 44 -20.32 -2.62 -11.92
CA MET A 44 -19.26 -2.45 -10.93
C MET A 44 -19.41 -3.49 -9.83
N VAL A 45 -18.45 -4.41 -9.75
CA VAL A 45 -18.43 -5.41 -8.69
C VAL A 45 -17.18 -5.19 -7.86
N GLU A 46 -17.38 -4.81 -6.61
CA GLU A 46 -16.27 -4.62 -5.66
C GLU A 46 -15.87 -5.94 -5.06
N ILE A 47 -14.57 -6.17 -5.06
CA ILE A 47 -13.95 -7.40 -4.58
C ILE A 47 -12.86 -7.04 -3.58
N VAL A 48 -12.88 -7.72 -2.44
CA VAL A 48 -11.89 -7.57 -1.37
C VAL A 48 -11.17 -8.88 -1.18
N GLY A 49 -9.88 -8.82 -0.85
CA GLY A 49 -9.14 -10.00 -0.41
C GLY A 49 -8.92 -11.07 -1.49
N VAL A 50 -9.16 -10.75 -2.76
CA VAL A 50 -8.93 -11.71 -3.86
C VAL A 50 -7.44 -12.03 -3.96
N GLY A 51 -7.14 -13.33 -3.90
CA GLY A 51 -5.76 -13.83 -3.97
C GLY A 51 -4.94 -13.58 -2.71
N VAL A 52 -5.56 -13.16 -1.59
CA VAL A 52 -4.82 -13.04 -0.31
C VAL A 52 -4.53 -14.44 0.21
N PRO A 53 -3.25 -14.86 0.27
CA PRO A 53 -2.90 -16.17 0.78
C PRO A 53 -3.19 -16.25 2.27
N LYS A 54 -3.35 -17.49 2.78
CA LYS A 54 -3.39 -17.68 4.23
C LYS A 54 -2.10 -17.13 4.85
N PRO A 55 -2.19 -16.32 5.92
CA PRO A 55 -1.01 -15.80 6.58
C PRO A 55 -0.16 -16.98 7.06
N LYS A 56 1.13 -16.90 6.79
CA LYS A 56 2.11 -17.83 7.34
C LYS A 56 2.64 -17.26 8.66
N PRO A 57 3.05 -18.12 9.61
CA PRO A 57 3.81 -17.64 10.75
C PRO A 57 5.06 -16.92 10.26
N VAL A 58 5.47 -15.90 11.01
CA VAL A 58 6.77 -15.27 10.83
C VAL A 58 7.89 -16.25 11.19
N SER A 59 9.10 -16.03 10.71
CA SER A 59 10.25 -16.83 11.15
C SER A 59 10.48 -16.69 12.65
N ASP A 60 11.07 -17.71 13.27
CA ASP A 60 11.35 -17.70 14.71
C ASP A 60 12.20 -16.49 15.11
N GLU A 61 13.23 -16.16 14.32
CA GLU A 61 14.06 -14.97 14.51
C GLU A 61 13.23 -13.67 14.54
N PHE A 62 12.28 -13.53 13.61
CA PHE A 62 11.43 -12.34 13.55
C PHE A 62 10.38 -12.35 14.66
N GLY A 63 9.88 -13.52 15.04
CA GLY A 63 8.99 -13.69 16.19
C GLY A 63 9.66 -13.27 17.50
N GLU A 64 10.92 -13.67 17.71
CA GLU A 64 11.74 -13.24 18.84
C GLU A 64 11.98 -11.73 18.81
N LEU A 65 12.32 -11.17 17.64
CA LEU A 65 12.51 -9.73 17.46
C LEU A 65 11.25 -8.94 17.83
N LEU A 66 10.09 -9.37 17.33
CA LEU A 66 8.80 -8.74 17.59
C LEU A 66 8.38 -8.85 19.07
N SER A 67 8.77 -9.93 19.74
CA SER A 67 8.43 -10.23 21.13
C SER A 67 9.43 -9.67 22.16
N SER A 68 10.56 -9.14 21.70
CA SER A 68 11.64 -8.60 22.55
C SER A 68 11.21 -7.44 23.46
N ARG A 69 10.13 -6.72 23.09
CA ARG A 69 9.52 -5.65 23.87
C ARG A 69 8.02 -5.85 23.95
N LYS A 70 7.40 -5.27 24.99
CA LYS A 70 5.94 -5.33 25.18
C LYS A 70 5.18 -4.60 24.07
N LYS A 71 5.79 -3.59 23.44
CA LYS A 71 5.21 -2.79 22.37
C LYS A 71 6.18 -2.76 21.20
N THR A 72 5.66 -3.04 20.02
CA THR A 72 6.41 -2.95 18.76
C THR A 72 5.62 -2.10 17.77
N ILE A 73 6.28 -1.13 17.15
CA ILE A 73 5.75 -0.23 16.13
C ILE A 73 6.52 -0.50 14.84
N MET A 74 5.79 -0.77 13.77
CA MET A 74 6.36 -0.93 12.43
C MET A 74 6.17 0.37 11.63
N ILE A 75 7.25 0.90 11.08
CA ILE A 75 7.25 2.08 10.21
C ILE A 75 7.42 1.59 8.77
N PHE A 76 6.30 1.52 8.04
CA PHE A 76 6.32 1.14 6.63
C PHE A 76 6.16 2.38 5.74
N LEU A 77 7.13 2.59 4.85
CA LEU A 77 7.08 3.67 3.87
C LEU A 77 6.76 3.09 2.50
N VAL A 78 5.70 3.61 1.89
CA VAL A 78 5.27 3.22 0.55
C VAL A 78 6.29 3.65 -0.50
N SER A 79 6.36 2.93 -1.63
CA SER A 79 7.42 3.09 -2.65
C SER A 79 7.54 4.50 -3.23
N VAL A 80 6.45 5.26 -3.26
CA VAL A 80 6.40 6.65 -3.74
C VAL A 80 7.07 7.60 -2.73
N SER A 81 7.09 7.23 -1.46
CA SER A 81 7.70 7.96 -0.35
C SER A 81 9.07 7.38 -0.03
N LYS A 82 10.01 7.37 -0.99
CA LYS A 82 11.37 6.91 -0.68
C LYS A 82 11.97 7.82 0.41
N ILE A 83 12.53 7.20 1.46
CA ILE A 83 13.31 7.90 2.49
C ILE A 83 14.34 8.84 1.88
N THR A 84 14.92 8.46 0.74
CA THR A 84 15.91 9.28 0.03
C THR A 84 15.40 10.68 -0.29
N TYR A 85 14.11 10.86 -0.59
CA TYR A 85 13.52 12.16 -0.91
C TYR A 85 13.05 12.94 0.33
N MET A 86 13.07 12.33 1.52
CA MET A 86 12.73 13.04 2.76
C MET A 86 13.84 14.02 3.11
N GLU A 87 13.45 15.22 3.56
CA GLU A 87 14.36 16.21 4.10
C GLU A 87 15.10 15.65 5.32
N GLN A 88 16.35 16.10 5.51
CA GLN A 88 17.22 15.56 6.55
C GLN A 88 16.67 15.84 7.96
N GLU A 89 16.02 16.98 8.16
CA GLU A 89 15.34 17.33 9.40
C GLU A 89 14.29 16.29 9.77
N MET A 90 13.44 15.90 8.82
CA MET A 90 12.37 14.93 9.01
C MET A 90 12.90 13.55 9.41
N LYS A 91 14.01 13.11 8.79
CA LYS A 91 14.72 11.87 9.19
C LYS A 91 15.26 11.98 10.61
N GLY A 92 15.82 13.13 10.96
CA GLY A 92 16.30 13.44 12.30
C GLY A 92 15.20 13.34 13.35
N GLU A 93 14.01 13.88 13.07
CA GLU A 93 12.87 13.82 13.99
C GLU A 93 12.33 12.39 14.19
N ILE A 94 12.33 11.56 13.14
CA ILE A 94 12.01 10.13 13.27
C ILE A 94 12.99 9.45 14.22
N LEU A 95 14.31 9.69 14.04
CA LEU A 95 15.33 9.10 14.91
C LEU A 95 15.21 9.57 16.36
N LYS A 96 14.99 10.88 16.58
CA LYS A 96 14.76 11.43 17.92
C LYS A 96 13.53 10.79 18.58
N THR A 97 12.45 10.62 17.82
CA THR A 97 11.24 9.95 18.32
C THR A 97 11.54 8.52 18.74
N VAL A 98 12.21 7.73 17.90
CA VAL A 98 12.62 6.34 18.22
C VAL A 98 13.47 6.31 19.49
N GLN A 99 14.40 7.25 19.64
CA GLN A 99 15.26 7.34 20.82
C GLN A 99 14.48 7.70 22.09
N ASN A 100 13.46 8.56 22.00
CA ASN A 100 12.68 8.98 23.17
C ASN A 100 11.75 7.88 23.73
N PHE A 101 11.49 6.81 22.98
CA PHE A 101 10.62 5.70 23.39
C PHE A 101 11.41 4.40 23.61
N PHE A 102 12.29 4.39 24.62
CA PHE A 102 13.18 3.27 24.93
C PHE A 102 12.47 1.96 25.32
N ASP A 103 11.21 2.01 25.71
CA ASP A 103 10.38 0.85 26.06
C ASP A 103 9.63 0.24 24.85
N VAL A 104 9.68 0.93 23.70
CA VAL A 104 9.02 0.52 22.45
C VAL A 104 10.09 0.04 21.45
N LYS A 105 9.82 -1.08 20.78
CA LYS A 105 10.62 -1.52 19.65
C LYS A 105 10.09 -0.86 18.38
N PHE A 106 10.95 -0.19 17.63
CA PHE A 106 10.64 0.27 16.28
C PHE A 106 11.30 -0.65 15.25
N ILE A 107 10.58 -0.96 14.17
CA ILE A 107 11.03 -1.76 13.02
C ILE A 107 10.67 -1.03 11.73
#